data_AF-A0A7J3D9I7-F1
#
_entry.id   AF-A0A7J3D9I7-F1
#
_cell.length_a   1.000
_cell.length_b   1.000
_cell.length_c   1.000
_cell.angle_alpha   90.00
_cell.angle_beta   90.00
_cell.angle_gamma   90.00
#
_symmetry.space_group_name_H-M   'P 1'
#
loop_
_entity.id
_entity.type
_entity.pdbx_description
1 polymer ?
#
loop_
_entity_poly.entity_id
_entity_poly.type
_entity_poly.pdbx_seq_one_letter_code
_entity_poly.pdbx_strand_id
1 'polypeptide(L)'
;MMKLCVSITEKNLEDALVVARNILSKSPDLIEIRFDLMDSLPQRLDVFKEITIPKIATLRSAHHGGKFKGTDDEKLKFMIKAARSGFELLDIESDSNLMAKLGDAVGNAKIICSTHDFNGTPDASSIIELLVRNAARSDIAKVAFQVNSIRDLSSIVDGAEGFKETGNEFVIIGMGELGALTRILASKLGCAFTYVAVEPGKEAAPGQLDIDTMKFLGDDPVITGITGYPLSHTISPLLHNAVFRALKIPGRYLTFPSKEDELEDLINLVIDLGIRGFNVTIPHKENIIPYVDKMDSSALQTGAVNTVLNKDGTLVGYNTDLYGVEITFKKNCVEPFGKEVLIIGAGGAARACCAYLLDKGAKVYVVNRTRERAEALVKDFRKEIELLDMAEIEQRKFDVIINCTPLGMKGFPDTMLVDTKIFSQGQFVFDTIYNPPKTKFLEIAERRGAIISSGLEMLVAQAEKAFEIWTGVTPPHEIMMAAAQEALT
;
A
#
# COMPACT_ATOMS: atom_id res chain seq x y z
N MET A 1 -18.62 7.81 12.69
CA MET A 1 -19.08 7.65 11.31
C MET A 1 -18.51 8.74 10.44
N MET A 2 -17.51 8.32 9.65
CA MET A 2 -16.87 9.06 8.59
C MET A 2 -17.90 9.47 7.55
N LYS A 3 -18.02 10.77 7.29
CA LYS A 3 -18.89 11.28 6.23
C LYS A 3 -18.23 11.16 4.87
N LEU A 4 -18.95 10.64 3.88
CA LEU A 4 -18.47 10.44 2.52
C LEU A 4 -19.07 11.49 1.58
N CYS A 5 -18.20 12.30 0.96
CA CYS A 5 -18.56 13.26 -0.08
C CYS A 5 -18.23 12.69 -1.46
N VAL A 6 -19.23 12.41 -2.29
CA VAL A 6 -18.98 11.86 -3.64
C VAL A 6 -18.72 13.00 -4.62
N SER A 7 -17.55 12.99 -5.28
CA SER A 7 -17.22 13.94 -6.34
C SER A 7 -17.82 13.51 -7.68
N ILE A 8 -18.70 14.34 -8.24
CA ILE A 8 -19.36 14.19 -9.54
C ILE A 8 -18.57 15.01 -10.56
N THR A 9 -18.03 14.34 -11.59
CA THR A 9 -17.03 14.85 -12.55
C THR A 9 -17.52 14.89 -14.00
N GLU A 10 -18.82 14.73 -14.18
CA GLU A 10 -19.51 14.63 -15.46
C GLU A 10 -19.39 15.92 -16.27
N LYS A 11 -19.34 15.77 -17.61
CA LYS A 11 -19.05 16.87 -18.54
C LYS A 11 -20.25 17.77 -18.84
N ASN A 12 -21.46 17.37 -18.47
CA ASN A 12 -22.68 18.14 -18.69
C ASN A 12 -23.65 17.99 -17.52
N LEU A 13 -24.66 18.87 -17.50
CA LEU A 13 -25.63 18.98 -16.41
C LEU A 13 -26.53 17.75 -16.31
N GLU A 14 -27.01 17.24 -17.44
CA GLU A 14 -27.92 16.12 -17.52
C GLU A 14 -27.30 14.85 -16.93
N ASP A 15 -26.08 14.52 -17.36
CA ASP A 15 -25.32 13.37 -16.87
C ASP A 15 -24.98 13.53 -15.39
N ALA A 16 -24.53 14.71 -14.97
CA ALA A 16 -24.23 15.01 -13.56
C ALA A 16 -25.47 14.79 -12.67
N LEU A 17 -26.65 15.18 -13.14
CA LEU A 17 -27.90 14.98 -12.41
C LEU A 17 -28.31 13.50 -12.35
N VAL A 18 -28.13 12.75 -13.44
CA VAL A 18 -28.38 11.30 -13.46
C VAL A 18 -27.46 10.59 -12.46
N VAL A 19 -26.17 10.92 -12.45
CA VAL A 19 -25.21 10.36 -11.49
C VAL A 19 -25.56 10.77 -10.07
N ALA A 20 -25.91 12.04 -9.83
CA ALA A 20 -26.35 12.53 -8.52
C ALA A 20 -27.59 11.80 -7.99
N ARG A 21 -28.55 11.43 -8.86
CA ARG A 21 -29.72 10.62 -8.47
C ARG A 21 -29.32 9.18 -8.16
N ASN A 22 -28.53 8.57 -9.04
CA ASN A 22 -28.16 7.16 -8.91
C ASN A 22 -27.32 6.92 -7.65
N ILE A 23 -26.42 7.85 -7.31
CA ILE A 23 -25.55 7.71 -6.15
C ILE A 23 -26.33 7.72 -4.82
N LEU A 24 -27.53 8.30 -4.76
CA LEU A 24 -28.37 8.28 -3.56
C LEU A 24 -28.71 6.85 -3.09
N SER A 25 -28.80 5.90 -4.02
CA SER A 25 -28.99 4.47 -3.68
C SER A 25 -27.81 3.90 -2.88
N LYS A 26 -26.62 4.49 -3.04
CA LYS A 26 -25.43 4.19 -2.26
C LYS A 26 -25.34 5.05 -1.00
N SER A 27 -26.35 5.84 -0.63
CA SER A 27 -26.44 6.66 0.60
C SER A 27 -25.14 7.42 0.97
N PRO A 28 -24.63 8.32 0.12
CA PRO A 28 -23.57 9.25 0.49
C PRO A 28 -24.07 10.30 1.48
N ASP A 29 -23.15 10.86 2.27
CA ASP A 29 -23.47 11.94 3.22
C ASP A 29 -23.53 13.30 2.52
N LEU A 30 -22.68 13.50 1.50
CA LEU A 30 -22.64 14.71 0.68
C LEU A 30 -22.34 14.36 -0.78
N ILE A 31 -22.65 15.29 -1.69
CA ILE A 31 -22.12 15.26 -3.06
C ILE A 31 -21.40 16.57 -3.38
N GLU A 32 -20.34 16.49 -4.16
CA GLU A 32 -19.65 17.63 -4.76
C GLU A 32 -19.91 17.63 -6.26
N ILE A 33 -20.39 18.76 -6.80
CA ILE A 33 -20.48 18.96 -8.25
C ILE A 33 -19.27 19.77 -8.72
N ARG A 34 -18.41 19.14 -9.54
CA ARG A 34 -17.25 19.79 -10.18
C ARG A 34 -17.65 20.52 -11.45
N PHE A 35 -18.28 21.69 -11.30
CA PHE A 35 -18.73 22.51 -12.43
C PHE A 35 -17.61 22.94 -13.38
N ASP A 36 -16.37 23.04 -12.87
CA ASP A 36 -15.21 23.33 -13.72
C ASP A 36 -14.91 22.24 -14.74
N LEU A 37 -15.32 20.99 -14.50
CA LEU A 37 -15.08 19.86 -15.40
C LEU A 37 -16.15 19.71 -16.49
N MET A 38 -17.21 20.52 -16.44
CA MET A 38 -18.23 20.57 -17.48
C MET A 38 -17.72 21.28 -18.72
N ASP A 39 -18.20 20.87 -19.89
CA ASP A 39 -17.86 21.50 -21.18
C ASP A 39 -18.35 22.96 -21.24
N SER A 40 -19.42 23.28 -20.50
CA SER A 40 -19.90 24.65 -20.31
C SER A 40 -20.60 24.83 -18.97
N LEU A 41 -20.58 26.06 -18.43
CA LEU A 41 -21.26 26.36 -17.16
C LEU A 41 -22.79 26.33 -17.31
N PRO A 42 -23.50 25.56 -16.48
CA PRO A 42 -24.94 25.42 -16.60
C PRO A 42 -25.70 26.70 -16.20
N GLN A 43 -26.72 27.02 -16.99
CA GLN A 43 -27.59 28.17 -16.75
C GLN A 43 -28.69 27.91 -15.72
N ARG A 44 -28.98 26.64 -15.41
CA ARG A 44 -29.97 26.25 -14.39
C ARG A 44 -29.33 25.31 -13.38
N LEU A 45 -29.39 25.69 -12.11
CA LEU A 45 -28.83 24.91 -10.98
C LEU A 45 -29.92 24.43 -10.03
N ASP A 46 -31.13 24.97 -10.15
CA ASP A 46 -32.33 24.62 -9.38
C ASP A 46 -32.76 23.17 -9.58
N VAL A 47 -32.34 22.53 -10.69
CA VAL A 47 -32.53 21.10 -10.94
C VAL A 47 -31.92 20.22 -9.83
N PHE A 48 -30.87 20.68 -9.14
CA PHE A 48 -30.26 19.93 -8.04
C PHE A 48 -31.05 20.03 -6.73
N LYS A 49 -32.13 20.82 -6.65
CA LYS A 49 -32.99 20.89 -5.43
C LYS A 49 -33.69 19.58 -5.11
N GLU A 50 -33.87 18.71 -6.10
CA GLU A 50 -34.41 17.36 -5.89
C GLU A 50 -33.43 16.47 -5.11
N ILE A 51 -32.13 16.80 -5.10
CA ILE A 51 -31.13 16.07 -4.33
C ILE A 51 -31.15 16.59 -2.89
N THR A 52 -31.67 15.75 -1.99
CA THR A 52 -32.03 16.13 -0.62
C THR A 52 -30.87 16.10 0.38
N ILE A 53 -29.73 15.52 0.00
CA ILE A 53 -28.51 15.55 0.80
C ILE A 53 -27.73 16.85 0.57
N PRO A 54 -26.84 17.25 1.51
CA PRO A 54 -25.97 18.41 1.34
C PRO A 54 -25.13 18.35 0.05
N LYS A 55 -25.02 19.49 -0.63
CA LYS A 55 -24.31 19.63 -1.90
C LYS A 55 -23.21 20.67 -1.80
N ILE A 56 -22.04 20.33 -2.32
CA ILE A 56 -20.89 21.23 -2.50
C ILE A 56 -20.86 21.71 -3.95
N ALA A 57 -20.86 23.02 -4.15
CA ALA A 57 -20.55 23.61 -5.45
C ALA A 57 -19.06 23.91 -5.53
N THR A 58 -18.38 23.31 -6.51
CA THR A 58 -16.95 23.55 -6.75
C THR A 58 -16.75 24.04 -8.18
N LEU A 59 -16.12 25.21 -8.33
CA LEU A 59 -15.72 25.77 -9.62
C LEU A 59 -14.20 26.01 -9.61
N ARG A 60 -13.42 24.92 -9.70
CA ARG A 60 -11.98 24.91 -9.46
C ARG A 60 -11.18 25.57 -10.60
N SER A 61 -10.27 26.48 -10.26
CA SER A 61 -9.34 27.11 -11.22
C SER A 61 -8.25 26.14 -11.71
N ALA A 62 -7.65 26.41 -12.86
CA ALA A 62 -6.59 25.57 -13.42
C ALA A 62 -5.37 25.42 -12.50
N HIS A 63 -4.98 26.48 -11.78
CA HIS A 63 -3.84 26.45 -10.85
C HIS A 63 -4.10 25.53 -9.65
N HIS A 64 -5.37 25.35 -9.27
CA HIS A 64 -5.77 24.42 -8.21
C HIS A 64 -6.27 23.06 -8.75
N GLY A 65 -5.85 22.65 -9.96
CA GLY A 65 -6.16 21.34 -10.53
C GLY A 65 -7.57 21.20 -11.14
N GLY A 66 -8.23 22.33 -11.39
CA GLY A 66 -9.50 22.38 -12.10
C GLY A 66 -9.34 22.71 -13.58
N LYS A 67 -10.46 23.05 -14.23
CA LYS A 67 -10.48 23.48 -15.64
C LYS A 67 -11.14 24.85 -15.86
N PHE A 68 -11.56 25.54 -14.80
CA PHE A 68 -12.14 26.87 -14.95
C PHE A 68 -11.08 27.90 -15.39
N LYS A 69 -11.41 28.66 -16.43
CA LYS A 69 -10.55 29.69 -17.05
C LYS A 69 -11.20 31.08 -17.11
N GLY A 70 -12.36 31.24 -16.47
CA GLY A 70 -13.05 32.53 -16.42
C GLY A 70 -12.47 33.48 -15.38
N THR A 71 -13.08 34.65 -15.28
CA THR A 71 -12.71 35.72 -14.34
C THR A 71 -13.25 35.47 -12.92
N ASP A 72 -12.66 36.13 -11.93
CA ASP A 72 -13.18 36.14 -10.55
C ASP A 72 -14.64 36.62 -10.48
N ASP A 73 -15.03 37.60 -11.30
CA ASP A 73 -16.41 38.12 -11.30
C ASP A 73 -17.41 37.10 -11.88
N GLU A 74 -17.01 36.32 -12.89
CA GLU A 74 -17.82 35.21 -13.40
C GLU A 74 -17.97 34.11 -12.36
N LYS A 75 -16.86 33.76 -11.69
CA LYS A 75 -16.85 32.79 -10.60
C LYS A 75 -17.75 33.26 -9.44
N LEU A 76 -17.66 34.53 -9.03
CA LEU A 76 -18.50 35.12 -7.99
C LEU A 76 -19.99 34.98 -8.30
N LYS A 77 -20.38 35.40 -9.51
CA LYS A 77 -21.78 35.30 -9.97
C LYS A 77 -22.27 33.86 -9.96
N PHE A 78 -21.43 32.92 -10.38
CA PHE A 78 -21.78 31.51 -10.39
C PHE A 78 -21.93 30.94 -8.98
N MET A 79 -21.02 31.25 -8.06
CA MET A 79 -21.09 30.76 -6.67
C MET A 79 -22.30 31.32 -5.91
N ILE A 80 -22.63 32.60 -6.08
CA ILE A 80 -23.87 33.19 -5.53
C ILE A 80 -25.11 32.48 -6.09
N LYS A 81 -25.10 32.18 -7.39
CA LYS A 81 -26.19 31.43 -8.04
C LYS A 81 -26.31 30.01 -7.51
N ALA A 82 -25.20 29.32 -7.25
CA ALA A 82 -25.19 27.99 -6.66
C ALA A 82 -25.83 28.00 -5.26
N ALA A 83 -25.40 28.91 -4.37
CA ALA A 83 -26.00 29.06 -3.04
C ALA A 83 -27.52 29.30 -3.12
N ARG A 84 -27.98 30.24 -3.95
CA ARG A 84 -29.41 30.52 -4.15
C ARG A 84 -30.20 29.35 -4.74
N SER A 85 -29.51 28.42 -5.39
CA SER A 85 -30.09 27.22 -6.00
C SER A 85 -30.14 26.03 -5.04
N GLY A 86 -29.73 26.19 -3.78
CA GLY A 86 -29.83 25.17 -2.75
C GLY A 86 -28.55 24.38 -2.52
N PHE A 87 -27.37 24.88 -2.95
CA PHE A 87 -26.09 24.32 -2.53
C PHE A 87 -25.75 24.84 -1.13
N GLU A 88 -25.64 23.91 -0.17
CA GLU A 88 -25.39 24.21 1.23
C GLU A 88 -23.92 24.50 1.53
N LEU A 89 -23.00 24.07 0.66
CA LEU A 89 -21.57 24.36 0.77
C LEU A 89 -21.01 24.90 -0.54
N LEU A 90 -20.09 25.86 -0.42
CA LEU A 90 -19.35 26.45 -1.53
C LEU A 90 -17.85 26.26 -1.32
N ASP A 91 -17.15 25.63 -2.27
CA ASP A 91 -15.69 25.50 -2.22
C ASP A 91 -15.01 26.66 -2.97
N ILE A 92 -14.24 27.45 -2.21
CA ILE A 92 -13.57 28.66 -2.69
C ILE A 92 -12.08 28.56 -2.34
N GLU A 93 -11.21 28.85 -3.31
CA GLU A 93 -9.77 28.76 -3.10
C GLU A 93 -9.25 29.87 -2.17
N SER A 94 -8.26 29.55 -1.35
CA SER A 94 -7.71 30.43 -0.31
C SER A 94 -7.10 31.73 -0.83
N ASP A 95 -6.54 31.69 -2.04
CA ASP A 95 -5.93 32.82 -2.75
C ASP A 95 -6.96 33.66 -3.52
N SER A 96 -8.24 33.26 -3.50
CA SER A 96 -9.29 33.98 -4.20
C SER A 96 -9.73 35.24 -3.46
N ASN A 97 -9.88 36.33 -4.21
CA ASN A 97 -10.49 37.57 -3.73
C ASN A 97 -12.01 37.45 -3.48
N LEU A 98 -12.61 36.32 -3.85
CA LEU A 98 -14.04 36.03 -3.70
C LEU A 98 -14.49 36.03 -2.25
N MET A 99 -13.68 35.51 -1.33
CA MET A 99 -14.05 35.35 0.07
C MET A 99 -14.53 36.65 0.72
N ALA A 100 -13.87 37.78 0.41
CA ALA A 100 -14.25 39.10 0.91
C ALA A 100 -15.53 39.66 0.27
N LYS A 101 -15.96 39.12 -0.87
CA LYS A 101 -17.10 39.59 -1.67
C LYS A 101 -18.36 38.72 -1.51
N LEU A 102 -18.24 37.49 -1.00
CA LEU A 102 -19.39 36.58 -0.86
C LEU A 102 -20.38 37.08 0.19
N GLY A 103 -19.90 37.57 1.34
CA GLY A 103 -20.69 38.25 2.37
C GLY A 103 -22.08 37.64 2.61
N ASP A 104 -23.09 38.51 2.75
CA ASP A 104 -24.50 38.09 2.89
C ASP A 104 -25.10 37.52 1.58
N ALA A 105 -24.41 37.64 0.43
CA ALA A 105 -24.96 37.27 -0.87
C ALA A 105 -25.16 35.76 -1.04
N VAL A 106 -24.46 34.95 -0.24
CA VAL A 106 -24.56 33.48 -0.22
C VAL A 106 -25.54 32.96 0.84
N GLY A 107 -26.16 33.86 1.63
CA GLY A 107 -27.14 33.48 2.65
C GLY A 107 -26.56 32.53 3.70
N ASN A 108 -27.20 31.39 3.90
CA ASN A 108 -26.81 30.38 4.90
C ASN A 108 -25.83 29.32 4.35
N ALA A 109 -25.35 29.46 3.12
CA ALA A 109 -24.39 28.50 2.56
C ALA A 109 -23.05 28.59 3.31
N LYS A 110 -22.55 27.45 3.77
CA LYS A 110 -21.23 27.35 4.39
C LYS A 110 -20.13 27.48 3.36
N ILE A 111 -18.99 28.01 3.77
CA ILE A 111 -17.81 28.18 2.93
C ILE A 111 -16.76 27.13 3.31
N ILE A 112 -16.21 26.47 2.29
CA ILE A 112 -14.98 25.69 2.39
C ILE A 112 -13.85 26.55 1.81
N CYS A 113 -12.85 26.88 2.63
CA CYS A 113 -11.64 27.56 2.15
C CYS A 113 -10.57 26.52 1.82
N SER A 114 -10.24 26.37 0.53
CA SER A 114 -9.37 25.29 0.07
C SER A 114 -8.03 25.75 -0.48
N THR A 115 -6.97 25.01 -0.13
CA THR A 115 -5.63 25.16 -0.68
C THR A 115 -5.17 23.83 -1.28
N HIS A 116 -4.46 23.90 -2.41
CA HIS A 116 -3.98 22.71 -3.12
C HIS A 116 -2.52 22.92 -3.53
N ASP A 117 -1.66 21.94 -3.27
CA ASP A 117 -0.31 21.88 -3.81
C ASP A 117 -0.09 20.52 -4.48
N PHE A 118 0.20 20.55 -5.78
CA PHE A 118 0.41 19.35 -6.60
C PHE A 118 1.88 18.96 -6.72
N ASN A 119 2.81 19.78 -6.20
CA ASN A 119 4.24 19.55 -6.31
C ASN A 119 4.78 18.78 -5.10
N GLY A 120 4.24 19.01 -3.91
CA GLY A 120 4.68 18.31 -2.72
C GLY A 120 3.87 18.65 -1.49
N THR A 121 4.43 18.29 -0.34
CA THR A 121 3.83 18.46 0.98
C THR A 121 4.74 19.33 1.85
N PRO A 122 4.24 20.42 2.44
CA PRO A 122 5.02 21.23 3.36
C PRO A 122 5.17 20.54 4.73
N ASP A 123 6.05 21.06 5.58
CA ASP A 123 6.20 20.55 6.95
C ASP A 123 4.92 20.73 7.79
N ALA A 124 4.80 19.96 8.86
CA ALA A 124 3.61 19.95 9.72
C ALA A 124 3.24 21.34 10.28
N SER A 125 4.22 22.19 10.64
CA SER A 125 3.94 23.52 11.18
C SER A 125 3.36 24.43 10.10
N SER A 126 3.92 24.39 8.89
CA SER A 126 3.39 25.09 7.72
C SER A 126 1.97 24.62 7.35
N ILE A 127 1.67 23.32 7.48
CA ILE A 127 0.31 22.77 7.28
C ILE A 127 -0.66 23.36 8.31
N ILE A 128 -0.28 23.38 9.59
CA ILE A 128 -1.12 23.94 10.66
C ILE A 128 -1.37 25.43 10.42
N GLU A 129 -0.34 26.20 10.05
CA GLU A 129 -0.51 27.62 9.73
C GLU A 129 -1.49 27.85 8.56
N LEU A 130 -1.41 27.04 7.50
CA LEU A 130 -2.35 27.11 6.39
C LEU A 130 -3.78 26.79 6.83
N LEU A 131 -3.97 25.74 7.62
CA LEU A 131 -5.28 25.38 8.16
C LEU A 131 -5.85 26.49 9.05
N VAL A 132 -5.05 27.09 9.93
CA VAL A 132 -5.47 28.23 10.77
C VAL A 132 -5.89 29.43 9.92
N ARG A 133 -5.11 29.78 8.89
CA ARG A 133 -5.45 30.88 7.97
C ARG A 133 -6.75 30.61 7.21
N ASN A 134 -6.95 29.36 6.77
CA ASN A 134 -8.16 28.97 6.06
C ASN A 134 -9.40 28.96 6.97
N ALA A 135 -9.27 28.42 8.18
CA ALA A 135 -10.34 28.38 9.19
C ALA A 135 -10.78 29.77 9.63
N ALA A 136 -9.86 30.73 9.75
CA ALA A 136 -10.20 32.12 10.10
C ALA A 136 -11.15 32.82 9.09
N ARG A 137 -11.35 32.24 7.90
CA ARG A 137 -12.11 32.84 6.79
C ARG A 137 -13.23 31.93 6.27
N SER A 138 -13.51 30.81 6.93
CA SER A 138 -14.47 29.82 6.43
C SER A 138 -15.07 28.98 7.54
N ASP A 139 -16.14 28.25 7.21
CA ASP A 139 -16.74 27.27 8.11
C ASP A 139 -15.92 25.97 8.15
N ILE A 140 -15.26 25.63 7.04
CA ILE A 140 -14.45 24.42 6.91
C ILE A 140 -13.12 24.74 6.21
N ALA A 141 -12.00 24.51 6.89
CA ALA A 141 -10.68 24.61 6.28
C ALA A 141 -10.37 23.36 5.44
N LYS A 142 -9.82 23.51 4.24
CA LYS A 142 -9.43 22.39 3.39
C LYS A 142 -8.02 22.56 2.85
N VAL A 143 -7.21 21.52 2.96
CA VAL A 143 -5.87 21.47 2.35
C VAL A 143 -5.66 20.12 1.67
N ALA A 144 -5.01 20.15 0.50
CA ALA A 144 -4.67 18.95 -0.26
C ALA A 144 -3.25 19.05 -0.81
N PHE A 145 -2.42 18.04 -0.54
CA PHE A 145 -0.99 18.06 -0.89
C PHE A 145 -0.60 16.78 -1.64
N GLN A 146 0.33 16.88 -2.58
CA GLN A 146 0.92 15.72 -3.25
C GLN A 146 1.88 14.99 -2.31
N VAL A 147 1.63 13.69 -2.08
CA VAL A 147 2.47 12.85 -1.21
C VAL A 147 3.44 12.07 -2.09
N ASN A 148 4.73 12.39 -1.98
CA ASN A 148 5.80 11.78 -2.75
C ASN A 148 6.69 10.84 -1.92
N SER A 149 6.58 10.91 -0.59
CA SER A 149 7.49 10.26 0.36
C SER A 149 6.73 9.83 1.62
N ILE A 150 7.36 9.01 2.47
CA ILE A 150 6.78 8.68 3.78
C ILE A 150 6.79 9.92 4.67
N ARG A 151 7.84 10.75 4.59
CA ARG A 151 7.96 12.00 5.35
C ARG A 151 6.87 13.02 5.02
N ASP A 152 6.44 13.08 3.76
CA ASP A 152 5.30 13.89 3.32
C ASP A 152 4.03 13.42 4.05
N LEU A 153 3.80 12.10 4.07
CA LEU A 153 2.65 11.52 4.74
C LEU A 153 2.69 11.78 6.25
N SER A 154 3.85 11.64 6.91
CA SER A 154 4.05 12.00 8.32
C SER A 154 3.71 13.46 8.59
N SER A 155 4.19 14.38 7.75
CA SER A 155 3.90 15.82 7.90
C SER A 155 2.40 16.12 7.85
N ILE A 156 1.64 15.43 6.98
CA ILE A 156 0.18 15.54 6.91
C ILE A 156 -0.48 15.03 8.19
N VAL A 157 -0.04 13.88 8.71
CA VAL A 157 -0.62 13.28 9.92
C VAL A 157 -0.36 14.16 11.14
N ASP A 158 0.88 14.63 11.31
CA ASP A 158 1.27 15.53 12.40
C ASP A 158 0.51 16.87 12.31
N GLY A 159 0.38 17.40 11.10
CA GLY A 159 -0.39 18.62 10.85
C GLY A 159 -1.88 18.46 11.18
N ALA A 160 -2.46 17.29 10.90
CA ALA A 160 -3.84 16.97 11.23
C ALA A 160 -4.04 16.86 12.75
N GLU A 161 -3.19 16.10 13.45
CA GLU A 161 -3.24 15.93 14.90
C GLU A 161 -3.06 17.28 15.61
N GLY A 162 -2.09 18.10 15.19
CA GLY A 162 -1.87 19.42 15.76
C GLY A 162 -3.04 20.39 15.55
N PHE A 163 -3.73 20.33 14.39
CA PHE A 163 -4.85 21.23 14.09
C PHE A 163 -6.18 20.78 14.73
N LYS A 164 -6.37 19.47 14.92
CA LYS A 164 -7.57 18.88 15.50
C LYS A 164 -7.92 19.44 16.90
N GLU A 165 -6.90 19.79 17.68
CA GLU A 165 -7.05 20.41 19.00
C GLU A 165 -7.73 21.80 18.98
N THR A 166 -7.80 22.46 17.82
CA THR A 166 -8.46 23.77 17.69
C THR A 166 -9.99 23.70 17.72
N GLY A 167 -10.58 22.52 17.47
CA GLY A 167 -12.02 22.32 17.39
C GLY A 167 -12.70 22.87 16.12
N ASN A 168 -11.95 23.44 15.18
CA ASN A 168 -12.49 23.89 13.89
C ASN A 168 -12.77 22.70 12.96
N GLU A 169 -13.80 22.80 12.10
CA GLU A 169 -14.04 21.78 11.06
C GLU A 169 -12.97 21.90 9.95
N PHE A 170 -12.38 20.77 9.56
CA PHE A 170 -11.39 20.74 8.48
C PHE A 170 -11.42 19.46 7.66
N VAL A 171 -10.77 19.51 6.50
CA VAL A 171 -10.48 18.37 5.64
C VAL A 171 -9.02 18.47 5.18
N ILE A 172 -8.23 17.45 5.51
CA ILE A 172 -6.84 17.33 5.04
C ILE A 172 -6.70 16.10 4.14
N ILE A 173 -6.02 16.25 3.02
CA ILE A 173 -5.92 15.22 1.98
C ILE A 173 -4.47 15.09 1.51
N GLY A 174 -3.95 13.87 1.58
CA GLY A 174 -2.82 13.43 0.77
C GLY A 174 -3.30 12.95 -0.61
N MET A 175 -2.70 13.47 -1.67
CA MET A 175 -2.91 13.01 -3.05
C MET A 175 -1.86 11.97 -3.44
N GLY A 176 -2.24 11.08 -4.35
CA GLY A 176 -1.40 9.98 -4.82
C GLY A 176 -1.65 8.68 -4.04
N GLU A 177 -0.95 7.62 -4.43
CA GLU A 177 -1.13 6.27 -3.86
C GLU A 177 -0.88 6.23 -2.35
N LEU A 178 0.25 6.78 -1.88
CA LEU A 178 0.57 6.94 -0.47
C LEU A 178 -0.47 7.81 0.27
N GLY A 179 -0.88 8.91 -0.37
CA GLY A 179 -1.86 9.85 0.17
C GLY A 179 -3.24 9.24 0.40
N ALA A 180 -3.59 8.14 -0.27
CA ALA A 180 -4.86 7.43 -0.09
C ALA A 180 -5.13 7.05 1.38
N LEU A 181 -4.08 6.80 2.18
CA LEU A 181 -4.21 6.51 3.61
C LEU A 181 -4.95 7.63 4.37
N THR A 182 -4.68 8.88 4.03
CA THR A 182 -5.33 10.05 4.67
C THR A 182 -6.84 10.09 4.43
N ARG A 183 -7.29 9.53 3.30
CA ARG A 183 -8.72 9.43 2.95
C ARG A 183 -9.39 8.29 3.68
N ILE A 184 -8.70 7.14 3.77
CA ILE A 184 -9.19 5.94 4.46
C ILE A 184 -9.33 6.21 5.96
N LEU A 185 -8.35 6.89 6.55
CA LEU A 185 -8.31 7.19 7.98
C LEU A 185 -8.77 8.62 8.31
N ALA A 186 -9.58 9.23 7.45
CA ALA A 186 -10.01 10.62 7.58
C ALA A 186 -10.69 10.89 8.94
N SER A 187 -11.51 9.95 9.44
CA SER A 187 -12.14 10.09 10.76
C SER A 187 -11.12 10.09 11.90
N LYS A 188 -10.05 9.30 11.80
CA LYS A 188 -8.99 9.26 12.83
C LYS A 188 -8.20 10.56 12.85
N LEU A 189 -7.89 11.09 11.67
CA LEU A 189 -7.25 12.39 11.46
C LEU A 189 -8.13 13.59 11.86
N GLY A 190 -9.40 13.37 12.23
CA GLY A 190 -10.31 14.44 12.64
C GLY A 190 -10.99 15.20 11.50
N CYS A 191 -10.90 14.72 10.25
CA CYS A 191 -11.56 15.34 9.11
C CYS A 191 -13.10 15.30 9.26
N ALA A 192 -13.75 16.41 8.91
CA ALA A 192 -15.21 16.53 8.91
C ALA A 192 -15.90 15.57 7.93
N PHE A 193 -15.23 15.28 6.80
CA PHE A 193 -15.63 14.31 5.79
C PHE A 193 -14.42 13.97 4.89
N THR A 194 -14.55 12.95 4.05
CA THR A 194 -13.57 12.59 3.02
C THR A 194 -14.21 12.54 1.64
N TYR A 195 -13.41 12.78 0.60
CA TYR A 195 -13.89 12.76 -0.78
C TYR A 195 -13.70 11.38 -1.40
N VAL A 196 -14.73 10.89 -2.08
CA VAL A 196 -14.76 9.58 -2.74
C VAL A 196 -15.24 9.70 -4.19
N ALA A 197 -14.83 8.76 -5.04
CA ALA A 197 -15.28 8.68 -6.43
C ALA A 197 -16.63 7.96 -6.51
N VAL A 198 -17.35 8.17 -7.63
CA VAL A 198 -18.61 7.47 -7.94
C VAL A 198 -18.39 5.96 -8.09
N GLU A 199 -17.32 5.62 -8.80
CA GLU A 199 -16.87 4.27 -9.14
C GLU A 199 -15.37 4.33 -9.52
N PRO A 200 -14.66 3.19 -9.56
CA PRO A 200 -13.27 3.16 -10.01
C PRO A 200 -13.11 3.75 -11.43
N GLY A 201 -12.11 4.61 -11.62
CA GLY A 201 -11.87 5.31 -12.89
C GLY A 201 -12.60 6.66 -13.04
N LYS A 202 -13.42 7.06 -12.06
CA LYS A 202 -14.12 8.35 -11.99
C LYS A 202 -13.55 9.28 -10.92
N GLU A 203 -12.28 9.10 -10.57
CA GLU A 203 -11.60 9.89 -9.56
C GLU A 203 -11.46 11.36 -9.99
N ALA A 204 -11.79 12.28 -9.10
CA ALA A 204 -11.57 13.71 -9.28
C ALA A 204 -10.13 14.14 -8.92
N ALA A 205 -9.41 13.30 -8.18
CA ALA A 205 -8.02 13.54 -7.76
C ALA A 205 -7.26 12.21 -7.52
N PRO A 206 -5.93 12.18 -7.68
CA PRO A 206 -5.12 10.99 -7.43
C PRO A 206 -5.27 10.45 -6.00
N GLY A 207 -5.35 9.11 -5.87
CA GLY A 207 -5.47 8.43 -4.58
C GLY A 207 -6.89 8.39 -4.01
N GLN A 208 -7.89 8.91 -4.73
CA GLN A 208 -9.30 8.82 -4.32
C GLN A 208 -9.82 7.39 -4.50
N LEU A 209 -10.53 6.89 -3.49
CA LEU A 209 -11.23 5.60 -3.56
C LEU A 209 -12.70 5.82 -3.91
N ASP A 210 -13.34 4.83 -4.51
CA ASP A 210 -14.78 4.87 -4.76
C ASP A 210 -15.62 4.65 -3.49
N ILE A 211 -16.88 5.07 -3.55
CA ILE A 211 -17.81 4.97 -2.41
C ILE A 211 -18.04 3.54 -1.92
N ASP A 212 -18.07 2.53 -2.79
CA ASP A 212 -18.36 1.15 -2.37
C ASP A 212 -17.16 0.59 -1.61
N THR A 213 -15.94 0.87 -2.10
CA THR A 213 -14.71 0.56 -1.38
C THR A 213 -14.66 1.24 -0.01
N MET A 214 -14.98 2.55 0.06
CA MET A 214 -14.95 3.28 1.33
C MET A 214 -16.03 2.81 2.31
N LYS A 215 -17.21 2.41 1.81
CA LYS A 215 -18.26 1.80 2.64
C LYS A 215 -17.89 0.42 3.14
N PHE A 216 -17.22 -0.38 2.32
CA PHE A 216 -16.67 -1.67 2.75
C PHE A 216 -15.66 -1.52 3.88
N LEU A 217 -14.80 -0.50 3.82
CA LEU A 217 -13.80 -0.22 4.85
C LEU A 217 -14.41 0.28 6.17
N GLY A 218 -15.44 1.13 6.11
CA GLY A 218 -16.09 1.67 7.30
C GLY A 218 -15.19 2.63 8.09
N ASP A 219 -15.48 2.79 9.39
CA ASP A 219 -14.82 3.80 10.25
C ASP A 219 -13.47 3.35 10.82
N ASP A 220 -13.29 2.04 11.04
CA ASP A 220 -12.11 1.46 11.69
C ASP A 220 -11.61 0.23 10.90
N PRO A 221 -11.14 0.42 9.65
CA PRO A 221 -10.65 -0.66 8.82
C PRO A 221 -9.32 -1.22 9.34
N VAL A 222 -9.10 -2.52 9.10
CA VAL A 222 -7.79 -3.14 9.28
C VAL A 222 -6.86 -2.69 8.17
N ILE A 223 -5.90 -1.81 8.49
CA ILE A 223 -4.86 -1.38 7.56
C ILE A 223 -3.61 -2.23 7.72
N THR A 224 -3.16 -2.81 6.62
CA THR A 224 -1.86 -3.47 6.51
C THR A 224 -1.10 -2.96 5.29
N GLY A 225 0.16 -3.32 5.12
CA GLY A 225 0.85 -2.99 3.88
C GLY A 225 2.21 -3.65 3.69
N ILE A 226 2.99 -3.13 2.75
CA ILE A 226 4.37 -3.56 2.50
C ILE A 226 5.31 -2.36 2.46
N THR A 227 6.45 -2.48 3.12
CA THR A 227 7.57 -1.53 3.01
C THR A 227 8.80 -2.16 2.37
N GLY A 228 9.57 -1.32 1.66
CA GLY A 228 10.77 -1.65 0.91
C GLY A 228 11.02 -0.61 -0.17
N TYR A 229 12.13 -0.75 -0.89
CA TYR A 229 12.44 0.16 -2.00
C TYR A 229 13.36 -0.50 -3.06
N PRO A 230 12.98 -0.50 -4.36
CA PRO A 230 11.67 -0.10 -4.92
C PRO A 230 10.57 -1.15 -4.68
N LEU A 231 9.30 -0.74 -4.76
CA LEU A 231 8.14 -1.63 -4.64
C LEU A 231 7.40 -1.91 -5.96
N SER A 232 7.88 -1.42 -7.10
CA SER A 232 7.18 -1.48 -8.40
C SER A 232 6.82 -2.89 -8.90
N HIS A 233 7.47 -3.93 -8.38
CA HIS A 233 7.26 -5.33 -8.78
C HIS A 233 6.50 -6.16 -7.74
N THR A 234 6.07 -5.55 -6.62
CA THR A 234 5.35 -6.30 -5.59
C THR A 234 3.94 -6.62 -6.04
N ILE A 235 3.53 -7.88 -5.86
CA ILE A 235 2.15 -8.32 -6.08
C ILE A 235 1.38 -8.46 -4.76
N SER A 236 2.03 -8.28 -3.59
CA SER A 236 1.40 -8.45 -2.27
C SER A 236 0.09 -7.68 -2.09
N PRO A 237 -0.05 -6.42 -2.56
CA PRO A 237 -1.33 -5.72 -2.48
C PRO A 237 -2.48 -6.46 -3.17
N LEU A 238 -2.24 -7.13 -4.30
CA LEU A 238 -3.28 -7.87 -5.02
C LEU A 238 -3.73 -9.11 -4.22
N LEU A 239 -2.77 -9.87 -3.68
CA LEU A 239 -3.02 -11.06 -2.86
C LEU A 239 -3.86 -10.72 -1.62
N HIS A 240 -3.38 -9.77 -0.81
CA HIS A 240 -4.03 -9.47 0.47
C HIS A 240 -5.38 -8.76 0.28
N ASN A 241 -5.50 -7.84 -0.69
CA ASN A 241 -6.80 -7.18 -0.95
C ASN A 241 -7.84 -8.14 -1.55
N ALA A 242 -7.42 -9.17 -2.30
CA ALA A 242 -8.34 -10.23 -2.73
C ALA A 242 -8.91 -10.99 -1.53
N VAL A 243 -8.06 -11.36 -0.57
CA VAL A 243 -8.46 -12.07 0.64
C VAL A 243 -9.33 -11.22 1.57
N PHE A 244 -8.99 -9.94 1.82
CA PHE A 244 -9.85 -9.05 2.62
C PHE A 244 -11.29 -9.01 2.08
N ARG A 245 -11.43 -8.87 0.75
CA ARG A 245 -12.75 -8.88 0.08
C ARG A 245 -13.46 -10.22 0.19
N ALA A 246 -12.74 -11.33 -0.06
CA ALA A 246 -13.32 -12.67 -0.01
C ALA A 246 -13.85 -13.04 1.39
N LEU A 247 -13.10 -12.68 2.43
CA LEU A 247 -13.46 -12.92 3.82
C LEU A 247 -14.40 -11.85 4.40
N LYS A 248 -14.73 -10.81 3.62
CA LYS A 248 -15.54 -9.66 4.05
C LYS A 248 -14.99 -8.99 5.32
N ILE A 249 -13.67 -8.98 5.48
CA ILE A 249 -12.99 -8.29 6.58
C ILE A 249 -12.75 -6.85 6.11
N PRO A 250 -13.36 -5.83 6.75
CA PRO A 250 -13.14 -4.42 6.43
C PRO A 250 -11.66 -4.07 6.57
N GLY A 251 -10.93 -4.09 5.46
CA GLY A 251 -9.48 -3.95 5.51
C GLY A 251 -8.87 -3.67 4.15
N ARG A 252 -7.68 -3.08 4.19
CA ARG A 252 -6.94 -2.66 3.00
C ARG A 252 -5.46 -2.94 3.19
N TYR A 253 -4.86 -3.51 2.16
CA TYR A 253 -3.42 -3.64 2.03
C TYR A 253 -2.86 -2.55 1.13
N LEU A 254 -1.91 -1.77 1.64
CA LEU A 254 -1.30 -0.62 0.98
C LEU A 254 0.20 -0.82 0.70
N THR A 255 0.78 0.08 -0.10
CA THR A 255 2.22 0.15 -0.35
C THR A 255 2.81 1.33 0.42
N PHE A 256 3.95 1.11 1.06
CA PHE A 256 4.71 2.12 1.80
C PHE A 256 6.15 2.15 1.28
N PRO A 257 6.40 2.68 0.07
CA PRO A 257 7.75 2.78 -0.45
C PRO A 257 8.57 3.74 0.43
N SER A 258 9.48 3.19 1.22
CA SER A 258 10.33 3.95 2.14
C SER A 258 11.79 3.69 1.83
N LYS A 259 12.59 4.74 1.77
CA LYS A 259 14.05 4.60 1.78
C LYS A 259 14.53 4.27 3.20
N GLU A 260 15.82 3.96 3.34
CA GLU A 260 16.40 3.61 4.64
C GLU A 260 16.30 4.76 5.66
N ASP A 261 16.45 6.00 5.20
CA ASP A 261 16.35 7.22 6.01
C ASP A 261 14.91 7.67 6.31
N GLU A 262 13.91 6.91 5.84
CA GLU A 262 12.48 7.15 6.09
C GLU A 262 11.85 6.02 6.94
N LEU A 263 12.65 5.07 7.41
CA LEU A 263 12.11 3.91 8.14
C LEU A 263 11.53 4.32 9.49
N GLU A 264 12.19 5.23 10.20
CA GLU A 264 11.68 5.80 11.46
C GLU A 264 10.37 6.56 11.25
N ASP A 265 10.28 7.38 10.19
CA ASP A 265 9.06 8.09 9.81
C ASP A 265 7.88 7.11 9.60
N LEU A 266 8.13 5.97 8.94
CA LEU A 266 7.12 4.92 8.73
C LEU A 266 6.70 4.26 10.05
N ILE A 267 7.64 3.99 10.95
CA ILE A 267 7.35 3.34 12.23
C ILE A 267 6.43 4.23 13.09
N ASN A 268 6.73 5.53 13.15
CA ASN A 268 5.90 6.49 13.87
C ASN A 268 4.48 6.52 13.28
N LEU A 269 4.36 6.64 11.95
CA LEU A 269 3.07 6.55 11.25
C LEU A 269 2.29 5.27 11.58
N VAL A 270 2.96 4.11 11.63
CA VAL A 270 2.32 2.84 11.96
C VAL A 270 1.73 2.85 13.37
N ILE A 271 2.47 3.42 14.33
CA ILE A 271 2.04 3.52 15.73
C ILE A 271 0.89 4.53 15.86
N ASP A 272 1.08 5.75 15.37
CA ASP A 272 0.13 6.86 15.52
C ASP A 272 -1.21 6.55 14.83
N LEU A 273 -1.13 6.02 13.61
CA LEU A 273 -2.32 5.64 12.84
C LEU A 273 -2.86 4.27 13.22
N GLY A 274 -2.19 3.51 14.10
CA GLY A 274 -2.65 2.18 14.52
C GLY A 274 -2.73 1.19 13.36
N ILE A 275 -1.83 1.32 12.38
CA ILE A 275 -1.73 0.37 11.26
C ILE A 275 -1.41 -1.00 11.86
N ARG A 276 -2.21 -2.02 11.51
CA ARG A 276 -2.18 -3.35 12.14
C ARG A 276 -0.84 -4.06 11.94
N GLY A 277 -0.20 -3.86 10.80
CA GLY A 277 1.07 -4.50 10.50
C GLY A 277 1.46 -4.37 9.04
N PHE A 278 2.66 -4.82 8.70
CA PHE A 278 3.16 -4.70 7.34
C PHE A 278 4.21 -5.78 7.04
N ASN A 279 4.32 -6.16 5.77
CA ASN A 279 5.46 -6.92 5.30
C ASN A 279 6.66 -6.00 5.08
N VAL A 280 7.85 -6.57 5.24
CA VAL A 280 9.13 -5.93 5.03
C VAL A 280 9.87 -6.68 3.93
N THR A 281 10.22 -5.96 2.87
CA THR A 281 11.05 -6.49 1.78
C THR A 281 12.37 -5.72 1.67
N ILE A 282 13.15 -6.04 0.64
CA ILE A 282 14.46 -5.43 0.39
C ILE A 282 14.34 -3.89 0.36
N PRO A 283 15.27 -3.14 0.98
CA PRO A 283 16.45 -3.60 1.75
C PRO A 283 16.21 -3.77 3.26
N HIS A 284 15.00 -3.60 3.75
CA HIS A 284 14.73 -3.31 5.18
C HIS A 284 14.65 -4.52 6.11
N LYS A 285 14.74 -5.76 5.61
CA LYS A 285 14.53 -6.97 6.42
C LYS A 285 15.47 -7.09 7.64
N GLU A 286 16.67 -6.53 7.54
CA GLU A 286 17.64 -6.47 8.66
C GLU A 286 17.57 -5.11 9.38
N ASN A 287 17.39 -4.02 8.62
CA ASN A 287 17.37 -2.64 9.14
C ASN A 287 16.14 -2.32 10.01
N ILE A 288 15.07 -3.11 9.91
CA ILE A 288 13.86 -2.95 10.74
C ILE A 288 14.04 -3.48 12.17
N ILE A 289 15.04 -4.35 12.41
CA ILE A 289 15.23 -5.03 13.71
C ILE A 289 15.36 -4.04 14.89
N PRO A 290 16.11 -2.92 14.78
CA PRO A 290 16.20 -1.95 15.86
C PRO A 290 14.86 -1.27 16.24
N TYR A 291 13.86 -1.33 15.36
CA TYR A 291 12.56 -0.68 15.55
C TYR A 291 11.47 -1.63 16.06
N VAL A 292 11.73 -2.93 16.19
CA VAL A 292 10.76 -3.88 16.76
C VAL A 292 11.03 -4.09 18.26
N ASP A 293 9.97 -4.08 19.07
CA ASP A 293 10.07 -4.27 20.52
C ASP A 293 10.30 -5.74 20.89
N LYS A 294 9.75 -6.66 20.10
CA LYS A 294 9.83 -8.11 20.32
C LYS A 294 10.10 -8.83 19.02
N MET A 295 10.81 -9.94 19.09
CA MET A 295 11.04 -10.84 17.97
C MET A 295 10.47 -12.23 18.28
N ASP A 296 9.73 -12.78 17.32
CA ASP A 296 9.31 -14.17 17.31
C ASP A 296 10.50 -15.12 17.06
N SER A 297 10.38 -16.37 17.47
CA SER A 297 11.40 -17.40 17.22
C SER A 297 11.78 -17.51 15.74
N SER A 298 10.82 -17.33 14.82
CA SER A 298 11.09 -17.34 13.37
C SER A 298 12.05 -16.24 12.94
N ALA A 299 11.90 -15.03 13.50
CA ALA A 299 12.78 -13.90 13.20
C ALA A 299 14.14 -14.06 13.86
N LEU A 300 14.19 -14.59 15.09
CA LEU A 300 15.43 -14.87 15.80
C LEU A 300 16.29 -15.94 15.08
N GLN A 301 15.66 -17.01 14.58
CA GLN A 301 16.33 -18.07 13.85
C GLN A 301 16.92 -17.61 12.51
N THR A 302 16.23 -16.71 11.82
CA THR A 302 16.64 -16.21 10.51
C THR A 302 17.56 -15.00 10.57
N GLY A 303 17.55 -14.25 11.69
CA GLY A 303 18.25 -12.98 11.83
C GLY A 303 17.64 -11.86 10.99
N ALA A 304 16.38 -11.99 10.58
CA ALA A 304 15.70 -11.04 9.69
C ALA A 304 14.19 -11.02 9.97
N VAL A 305 13.56 -9.87 9.72
CA VAL A 305 12.11 -9.66 9.90
C VAL A 305 11.50 -9.36 8.52
N ASN A 306 10.49 -10.13 8.11
CA ASN A 306 9.71 -9.87 6.89
C ASN A 306 8.25 -9.48 7.15
N THR A 307 7.81 -9.55 8.40
CA THR A 307 6.42 -9.32 8.80
C THR A 307 6.43 -8.68 10.18
N VAL A 308 5.79 -7.52 10.30
CA VAL A 308 5.64 -6.80 11.57
C VAL A 308 4.17 -6.79 11.94
N LEU A 309 3.87 -7.09 13.20
CA LEU A 309 2.56 -6.90 13.82
C LEU A 309 2.65 -5.72 14.78
N ASN A 310 1.76 -4.75 14.63
CA ASN A 310 1.53 -3.70 15.62
C ASN A 310 0.43 -4.16 16.58
N LYS A 311 0.82 -4.40 17.83
CA LYS A 311 -0.10 -4.74 18.92
C LYS A 311 -0.20 -3.55 19.87
N ASP A 312 -1.12 -2.65 19.57
CA ASP A 312 -1.43 -1.48 20.38
C ASP A 312 -0.19 -0.63 20.70
N GLY A 313 0.63 -0.38 19.67
CA GLY A 313 1.89 0.37 19.76
C GLY A 313 3.13 -0.49 20.06
N THR A 314 2.96 -1.76 20.45
CA THR A 314 4.08 -2.70 20.59
C THR A 314 4.32 -3.46 19.28
N LEU A 315 5.48 -3.27 18.67
CA LEU A 315 5.86 -3.90 17.40
C LEU A 315 6.51 -5.28 17.64
N VAL A 316 5.95 -6.30 16.99
CA VAL A 316 6.46 -7.68 17.03
C VAL A 316 6.93 -8.09 15.63
N GLY A 317 8.21 -8.44 15.50
CA GLY A 317 8.82 -8.90 14.26
C GLY A 317 8.77 -10.42 14.08
N TYR A 318 8.36 -10.86 12.91
CA TYR A 318 8.25 -12.26 12.47
C TYR A 318 9.02 -12.49 11.16
N ASN A 319 9.32 -13.76 10.87
CA ASN A 319 9.79 -14.17 9.57
C ASN A 319 8.92 -15.29 8.98
N THR A 320 7.97 -14.91 8.10
CA THR A 320 7.08 -15.83 7.41
C THR A 320 7.69 -16.48 6.17
N ASP A 321 8.85 -16.00 5.69
CA ASP A 321 9.58 -16.68 4.61
C ASP A 321 9.98 -18.10 5.05
N LEU A 322 10.33 -18.28 6.34
CA LEU A 322 10.59 -19.59 6.95
C LEU A 322 9.40 -20.55 6.79
N TYR A 323 8.19 -20.06 7.07
CA TYR A 323 6.95 -20.82 6.89
C TYR A 323 6.69 -21.14 5.40
N GLY A 324 6.97 -20.20 4.50
CA GLY A 324 6.89 -20.41 3.06
C GLY A 324 7.79 -21.56 2.58
N VAL A 325 9.02 -21.65 3.09
CA VAL A 325 9.94 -22.77 2.82
C VAL A 325 9.37 -24.08 3.36
N GLU A 326 8.91 -24.10 4.61
CA GLU A 326 8.30 -25.30 5.22
C GLU A 326 7.15 -25.87 4.39
N ILE A 327 6.20 -25.03 3.99
CA ILE A 327 5.05 -25.44 3.17
C ILE A 327 5.50 -25.96 1.81
N THR A 328 6.52 -25.34 1.21
CA THR A 328 7.09 -25.81 -0.07
C THR A 328 7.64 -27.22 0.05
N PHE A 329 8.39 -27.54 1.11
CA PHE A 329 8.91 -28.90 1.34
C PHE A 329 7.79 -29.91 1.63
N LYS A 330 6.82 -29.54 2.47
CA LYS A 330 5.68 -30.40 2.81
C LYS A 330 4.84 -30.74 1.57
N LYS A 331 4.52 -29.75 0.74
CA LYS A 331 3.75 -29.94 -0.50
C LYS A 331 4.42 -30.93 -1.46
N ASN A 332 5.74 -30.93 -1.51
CA ASN A 332 6.53 -31.82 -2.36
C ASN A 332 6.90 -33.15 -1.67
N CYS A 333 6.39 -33.42 -0.45
CA CYS A 333 6.69 -34.63 0.33
C CYS A 333 8.20 -34.85 0.55
N VAL A 334 8.96 -33.77 0.76
CA VAL A 334 10.42 -33.83 0.94
C VAL A 334 10.78 -33.65 2.41
N GLU A 335 11.25 -34.72 3.03
CA GLU A 335 11.82 -34.67 4.39
C GLU A 335 13.30 -34.23 4.34
N PRO A 336 13.70 -33.14 5.02
CA PRO A 336 15.09 -32.66 4.99
C PRO A 336 16.07 -33.44 5.88
N PHE A 337 15.59 -34.16 6.89
CA PHE A 337 16.44 -34.76 7.92
C PHE A 337 17.55 -35.65 7.32
N GLY A 338 18.80 -35.37 7.68
CA GLY A 338 19.99 -36.11 7.25
C GLY A 338 20.42 -35.88 5.79
N LYS A 339 19.68 -35.09 5.01
CA LYS A 339 20.00 -34.81 3.60
C LYS A 339 21.11 -33.77 3.44
N GLU A 340 21.87 -33.88 2.36
CA GLU A 340 22.82 -32.85 1.92
C GLU A 340 22.12 -31.84 1.01
N VAL A 341 22.12 -30.56 1.40
CA VAL A 341 21.39 -29.50 0.71
C VAL A 341 22.35 -28.42 0.26
N LEU A 342 22.34 -28.11 -1.04
CA LEU A 342 23.08 -26.97 -1.60
C LEU A 342 22.13 -25.77 -1.76
N ILE A 343 22.48 -24.64 -1.15
CA ILE A 343 21.83 -23.35 -1.34
C ILE A 343 22.73 -22.46 -2.20
N ILE A 344 22.17 -21.93 -3.27
CA ILE A 344 22.83 -21.02 -4.20
C ILE A 344 22.33 -19.61 -3.90
N GLY A 345 23.20 -18.78 -3.33
CA GLY A 345 22.90 -17.42 -2.90
C GLY A 345 23.04 -17.23 -1.39
N ALA A 346 23.21 -15.97 -0.97
CA ALA A 346 23.41 -15.60 0.44
C ALA A 346 22.53 -14.39 0.85
N GLY A 347 21.30 -14.30 0.31
CA GLY A 347 20.33 -13.25 0.64
C GLY A 347 19.28 -13.68 1.67
N GLY A 348 18.23 -12.87 1.84
CA GLY A 348 17.14 -13.14 2.80
C GLY A 348 16.43 -14.49 2.59
N ALA A 349 16.17 -14.87 1.34
CA ALA A 349 15.59 -16.19 1.04
C ALA A 349 16.52 -17.35 1.43
N ALA A 350 17.84 -17.17 1.27
CA ALA A 350 18.83 -18.15 1.72
C ALA A 350 18.85 -18.28 3.25
N ARG A 351 18.75 -17.15 3.99
CA ARG A 351 18.62 -17.17 5.47
C ARG A 351 17.41 -18.00 5.92
N ALA A 352 16.25 -17.81 5.29
CA ALA A 352 15.04 -18.57 5.60
C ALA A 352 15.21 -20.07 5.30
N CYS A 353 15.81 -20.42 4.15
CA CYS A 353 16.11 -21.82 3.81
C CYS A 353 17.10 -22.45 4.80
N CYS A 354 18.20 -21.77 5.13
CA CYS A 354 19.19 -22.25 6.11
C CYS A 354 18.53 -22.53 7.47
N ALA A 355 17.76 -21.57 7.99
CA ALA A 355 17.09 -21.70 9.29
C ALA A 355 16.14 -22.91 9.32
N TYR A 356 15.30 -23.07 8.29
CA TYR A 356 14.39 -24.21 8.20
C TYR A 356 15.14 -25.54 8.13
N LEU A 357 16.15 -25.63 7.26
CA LEU A 357 16.88 -26.87 7.00
C LEU A 357 17.71 -27.32 8.21
N LEU A 358 18.36 -26.38 8.91
CA LEU A 358 19.08 -26.67 10.15
C LEU A 358 18.14 -27.16 11.25
N ASP A 359 16.99 -26.50 11.44
CA ASP A 359 15.95 -26.94 12.39
C ASP A 359 15.47 -28.38 12.11
N LYS A 360 15.40 -28.76 10.83
CA LYS A 360 15.04 -30.12 10.39
C LYS A 360 16.21 -31.10 10.35
N GLY A 361 17.42 -30.72 10.76
CA GLY A 361 18.58 -31.61 10.83
C GLY A 361 19.18 -31.98 9.48
N ALA A 362 19.08 -31.10 8.48
CA ALA A 362 19.79 -31.25 7.21
C ALA A 362 21.24 -30.75 7.31
N LYS A 363 22.11 -31.23 6.42
CA LYS A 363 23.47 -30.70 6.24
C LYS A 363 23.45 -29.65 5.14
N VAL A 364 23.70 -28.40 5.50
CA VAL A 364 23.51 -27.26 4.60
C VAL A 364 24.85 -26.75 4.07
N TYR A 365 24.94 -26.64 2.76
CA TYR A 365 26.05 -26.08 2.00
C TYR A 365 25.60 -24.82 1.29
N VAL A 366 26.44 -23.78 1.28
CA VAL A 366 26.13 -22.51 0.62
C VAL A 366 27.20 -22.17 -0.40
N VAL A 367 26.78 -21.62 -1.53
CA VAL A 367 27.64 -20.95 -2.51
C VAL A 367 27.06 -19.61 -2.88
N ASN A 368 27.90 -18.61 -3.11
CA ASN A 368 27.45 -17.31 -3.59
C ASN A 368 28.51 -16.67 -4.49
N ARG A 369 28.09 -15.84 -5.44
CA ARG A 369 28.99 -15.13 -6.36
C ARG A 369 30.04 -14.28 -5.61
N THR A 370 29.58 -13.58 -4.57
CA THR A 370 30.44 -12.78 -3.69
C THR A 370 30.71 -13.59 -2.43
N ARG A 371 31.93 -14.11 -2.30
CA ARG A 371 32.30 -15.06 -1.25
C ARG A 371 32.08 -14.49 0.14
N GLU A 372 32.41 -13.21 0.33
CA GLU A 372 32.32 -12.49 1.60
C GLU A 372 30.88 -12.48 2.16
N ARG A 373 29.88 -12.42 1.29
CA ARG A 373 28.46 -12.50 1.70
C ARG A 373 28.08 -13.89 2.21
N ALA A 374 28.61 -14.95 1.59
CA ALA A 374 28.37 -16.31 2.08
C ALA A 374 29.14 -16.58 3.38
N GLU A 375 30.35 -16.05 3.53
CA GLU A 375 31.11 -16.12 4.78
C GLU A 375 30.38 -15.40 5.93
N ALA A 376 29.78 -14.24 5.66
CA ALA A 376 28.91 -13.57 6.61
C ALA A 376 27.71 -14.43 7.01
N LEU A 377 27.02 -15.04 6.04
CA LEU A 377 25.90 -15.96 6.30
C LEU A 377 26.34 -17.16 7.16
N VAL A 378 27.47 -17.79 6.85
CA VAL A 378 28.04 -18.91 7.63
C VAL A 378 28.31 -18.49 9.07
N LYS A 379 28.84 -17.27 9.26
CA LYS A 379 29.10 -16.72 10.59
C LYS A 379 27.81 -16.49 11.37
N ASP A 380 26.77 -15.99 10.73
CA ASP A 380 25.47 -15.73 11.37
C ASP A 380 24.83 -17.02 11.87
N PHE A 381 24.98 -18.12 11.12
CA PHE A 381 24.58 -19.47 11.52
C PHE A 381 25.66 -20.21 12.33
N ARG A 382 26.59 -19.49 12.97
CA ARG A 382 27.61 -20.04 13.90
C ARG A 382 28.42 -21.21 13.35
N LYS A 383 28.65 -21.24 12.03
CA LYS A 383 29.34 -22.33 11.30
C LYS A 383 28.61 -23.68 11.31
N GLU A 384 27.29 -23.68 11.53
CA GLU A 384 26.45 -24.87 11.36
C GLU A 384 26.18 -25.19 9.88
N ILE A 385 26.44 -24.22 9.00
CA ILE A 385 26.44 -24.38 7.53
C ILE A 385 27.86 -24.27 6.98
N GLU A 386 28.11 -24.89 5.83
CA GLU A 386 29.44 -24.95 5.19
C GLU A 386 29.46 -24.16 3.88
N LEU A 387 30.49 -23.32 3.70
CA LEU A 387 30.72 -22.62 2.43
C LEU A 387 31.52 -23.51 1.49
N LEU A 388 30.98 -23.77 0.31
CA LEU A 388 31.68 -24.48 -0.77
C LEU A 388 32.16 -23.52 -1.85
N ASP A 389 33.30 -23.85 -2.44
CA ASP A 389 33.69 -23.29 -3.73
C ASP A 389 33.05 -24.05 -4.90
N MET A 390 33.21 -23.49 -6.10
CA MET A 390 32.62 -24.06 -7.32
C MET A 390 33.20 -25.44 -7.67
N ALA A 391 34.48 -25.68 -7.38
CA ALA A 391 35.15 -26.93 -7.73
C ALA A 391 34.69 -28.08 -6.82
N GLU A 392 34.44 -27.78 -5.54
CA GLU A 392 33.88 -28.71 -4.56
C GLU A 392 32.44 -29.11 -4.92
N ILE A 393 31.63 -28.16 -5.39
CA ILE A 393 30.26 -28.42 -5.84
C ILE A 393 30.22 -29.43 -6.99
N GLU A 394 31.11 -29.31 -7.97
CA GLU A 394 31.14 -30.20 -9.14
C GLU A 394 31.50 -31.64 -8.79
N GLN A 395 32.15 -31.87 -7.66
CA GLN A 395 32.61 -33.19 -7.21
C GLN A 395 31.65 -33.85 -6.21
N ARG A 396 30.61 -33.12 -5.77
CA ARG A 396 29.69 -33.55 -4.74
C ARG A 396 28.30 -33.82 -5.30
N LYS A 397 27.55 -34.69 -4.61
CA LYS A 397 26.12 -34.92 -4.88
C LYS A 397 25.31 -34.35 -3.73
N PHE A 398 24.18 -33.73 -4.06
CA PHE A 398 23.25 -33.17 -3.08
C PHE A 398 21.90 -33.85 -3.25
N ASP A 399 21.16 -34.04 -2.16
CA ASP A 399 19.79 -34.56 -2.22
C ASP A 399 18.78 -33.45 -2.57
N VAL A 400 19.14 -32.20 -2.21
CA VAL A 400 18.34 -31.01 -2.49
C VAL A 400 19.23 -29.88 -3.01
N ILE A 401 18.76 -29.14 -4.01
CA ILE A 401 19.40 -27.89 -4.46
C ILE A 401 18.37 -26.77 -4.44
N ILE A 402 18.71 -25.64 -3.84
CA ILE A 402 17.85 -24.46 -3.73
C ILE A 402 18.52 -23.25 -4.39
N ASN A 403 17.86 -22.64 -5.38
CA ASN A 403 18.26 -21.33 -5.89
C ASN A 403 17.60 -20.19 -5.09
N CYS A 404 18.44 -19.40 -4.43
CA CYS A 404 18.08 -18.20 -3.68
C CYS A 404 18.67 -16.92 -4.31
N THR A 405 19.19 -17.00 -5.54
CA THR A 405 19.67 -15.84 -6.31
C THR A 405 18.57 -15.30 -7.23
N PRO A 406 18.64 -14.03 -7.65
CA PRO A 406 17.71 -13.50 -8.64
C PRO A 406 18.07 -13.90 -10.09
N LEU A 407 19.08 -14.74 -10.33
CA LEU A 407 19.48 -15.13 -11.69
C LEU A 407 18.39 -16.00 -12.33
N GLY A 408 17.93 -15.61 -13.52
CA GLY A 408 16.77 -16.21 -14.18
C GLY A 408 15.42 -15.53 -13.86
N MET A 409 15.38 -14.57 -12.94
CA MET A 409 14.19 -13.77 -12.66
C MET A 409 13.95 -12.75 -13.79
N LYS A 410 12.69 -12.43 -14.08
CA LYS A 410 12.35 -11.36 -15.05
C LYS A 410 13.07 -10.05 -14.68
N GLY A 411 13.84 -9.49 -15.62
CA GLY A 411 14.67 -8.29 -15.41
C GLY A 411 16.10 -8.56 -14.94
N PHE A 412 16.47 -9.82 -14.67
CA PHE A 412 17.82 -10.25 -14.34
C PHE A 412 18.40 -11.13 -15.46
N PRO A 413 19.73 -11.32 -15.52
CA PRO A 413 20.35 -12.21 -16.50
C PRO A 413 19.80 -13.64 -16.40
N ASP A 414 19.46 -14.23 -17.54
CA ASP A 414 19.07 -15.64 -17.67
C ASP A 414 20.29 -16.58 -17.70
N THR A 415 21.01 -16.58 -16.58
CA THR A 415 22.22 -17.37 -16.34
C THR A 415 22.10 -18.18 -15.05
N MET A 416 23.02 -19.12 -14.82
CA MET A 416 23.10 -19.88 -13.58
C MET A 416 24.48 -19.69 -12.97
N LEU A 417 24.55 -19.72 -11.63
CA LEU A 417 25.83 -19.65 -10.93
C LEU A 417 26.62 -20.96 -11.04
N VAL A 418 25.93 -22.10 -11.16
CA VAL A 418 26.48 -23.46 -11.09
C VAL A 418 26.27 -24.25 -12.39
N ASP A 419 27.15 -25.24 -12.64
CA ASP A 419 27.03 -26.14 -13.80
C ASP A 419 25.81 -27.06 -13.64
N THR A 420 25.07 -27.24 -14.72
CA THR A 420 23.92 -28.16 -14.85
C THR A 420 24.21 -29.63 -14.50
N LYS A 421 25.47 -30.06 -14.45
CA LYS A 421 25.87 -31.43 -14.12
C LYS A 421 25.55 -31.83 -12.68
N ILE A 422 25.30 -30.87 -11.80
CA ILE A 422 24.93 -31.12 -10.39
C ILE A 422 23.55 -31.76 -10.24
N PHE A 423 22.69 -31.66 -11.27
CA PHE A 423 21.34 -32.21 -11.23
C PHE A 423 21.34 -33.72 -11.48
N SER A 424 20.56 -34.44 -10.68
CA SER A 424 20.41 -35.88 -10.78
C SER A 424 18.96 -36.34 -10.63
N GLN A 425 18.67 -37.55 -11.11
CA GLN A 425 17.32 -38.13 -11.09
C GLN A 425 16.81 -38.31 -9.65
N GLY A 426 15.58 -37.87 -9.38
CA GLY A 426 14.92 -38.01 -8.08
C GLY A 426 15.34 -36.99 -7.01
N GLN A 427 16.30 -36.12 -7.32
CA GLN A 427 16.70 -34.99 -6.48
C GLN A 427 15.58 -33.95 -6.38
N PHE A 428 15.44 -33.27 -5.24
CA PHE A 428 14.53 -32.13 -5.14
C PHE A 428 15.25 -30.83 -5.51
N VAL A 429 14.69 -30.06 -6.43
CA VAL A 429 15.24 -28.78 -6.87
C VAL A 429 14.20 -27.69 -6.69
N PHE A 430 14.52 -26.71 -5.86
CA PHE A 430 13.65 -25.60 -5.53
C PHE A 430 14.25 -24.29 -6.04
N ASP A 431 13.47 -23.48 -6.73
CA ASP A 431 13.85 -22.11 -7.09
C ASP A 431 12.93 -21.14 -6.36
N THR A 432 13.49 -20.21 -5.59
CA THR A 432 12.72 -19.18 -4.87
C THR A 432 12.16 -18.12 -5.81
N ILE A 433 12.59 -18.10 -7.07
CA ILE A 433 12.00 -17.26 -8.11
C ILE A 433 10.61 -17.77 -8.47
N TYR A 434 9.65 -16.84 -8.50
CA TYR A 434 8.26 -17.10 -8.92
C TYR A 434 7.89 -16.45 -10.27
N ASN A 435 8.73 -15.55 -10.81
CA ASN A 435 8.50 -14.88 -12.08
C ASN A 435 9.79 -14.87 -12.93
N PRO A 436 9.89 -15.71 -13.98
CA PRO A 436 8.84 -16.55 -14.55
C PRO A 436 8.48 -17.76 -13.66
N PRO A 437 7.29 -18.39 -13.85
CA PRO A 437 6.89 -19.58 -13.09
C PRO A 437 7.84 -20.78 -13.27
N LYS A 438 8.54 -20.85 -14.40
CA LYS A 438 9.53 -21.88 -14.71
C LYS A 438 10.80 -21.21 -15.23
N THR A 439 11.84 -21.19 -14.41
CA THR A 439 13.14 -20.65 -14.77
C THR A 439 13.95 -21.68 -15.56
N LYS A 440 14.97 -21.23 -16.28
CA LYS A 440 15.93 -22.12 -16.96
C LYS A 440 16.61 -23.11 -16.00
N PHE A 441 16.84 -22.69 -14.75
CA PHE A 441 17.34 -23.55 -13.67
C PHE A 441 16.40 -24.74 -13.44
N LEU A 442 15.10 -24.49 -13.29
CA LEU A 442 14.08 -25.53 -13.12
C LEU A 442 13.88 -26.38 -14.39
N GLU A 443 13.92 -25.77 -15.58
CA GLU A 443 13.80 -26.52 -16.85
C GLU A 443 14.91 -27.55 -17.02
N ILE A 444 16.16 -27.19 -16.70
CA ILE A 444 17.31 -28.08 -16.85
C ILE A 444 17.27 -29.17 -15.77
N ALA A 445 16.92 -28.81 -14.53
CA ALA A 445 16.74 -29.77 -13.45
C ALA A 445 15.69 -30.85 -13.80
N GLU A 446 14.53 -30.43 -14.30
CA GLU A 446 13.46 -31.34 -14.72
C GLU A 446 13.89 -32.24 -15.88
N ARG A 447 14.61 -31.71 -16.89
CA ARG A 447 15.18 -32.52 -17.99
C ARG A 447 16.19 -33.56 -17.51
N ARG A 448 16.81 -33.35 -16.34
CA ARG A 448 17.71 -34.31 -15.67
C ARG A 448 16.98 -35.27 -14.72
N GLY A 449 15.65 -35.19 -14.65
CA GLY A 449 14.80 -36.07 -13.85
C GLY A 449 14.65 -35.65 -12.39
N ALA A 450 14.95 -34.39 -12.05
CA ALA A 450 14.70 -33.85 -10.72
C ALA A 450 13.21 -33.55 -10.51
N ILE A 451 12.76 -33.61 -9.25
CA ILE A 451 11.47 -33.10 -8.80
C ILE A 451 11.65 -31.60 -8.58
N ILE A 452 10.85 -30.77 -9.26
CA ILE A 452 11.02 -29.31 -9.25
C ILE A 452 9.92 -28.59 -8.49
N SER A 453 10.26 -27.47 -7.86
CA SER A 453 9.30 -26.51 -7.29
C SER A 453 9.72 -25.08 -7.60
N SER A 454 8.75 -24.23 -7.97
CA SER A 454 8.97 -22.79 -8.14
C SER A 454 8.63 -22.01 -6.87
N GLY A 455 8.99 -20.73 -6.85
CA GLY A 455 8.85 -19.85 -5.69
C GLY A 455 7.44 -19.39 -5.41
N LEU A 456 6.48 -19.68 -6.30
CA LEU A 456 5.11 -19.19 -6.17
C LEU A 456 4.43 -19.73 -4.91
N GLU A 457 4.67 -21.00 -4.58
CA GLU A 457 4.13 -21.60 -3.36
C GLU A 457 4.67 -20.94 -2.11
N MET A 458 5.99 -20.73 -2.06
CA MET A 458 6.64 -20.03 -0.95
C MET A 458 6.09 -18.61 -0.80
N LEU A 459 5.90 -17.88 -1.90
CA LEU A 459 5.34 -16.52 -1.91
C LEU A 459 3.91 -16.47 -1.36
N VAL A 460 3.05 -17.41 -1.77
CA VAL A 460 1.67 -17.47 -1.29
C VAL A 460 1.65 -17.86 0.18
N ALA A 461 2.32 -18.94 0.57
CA ALA A 461 2.27 -19.43 1.95
C ALA A 461 2.86 -18.44 2.97
N GLN A 462 3.92 -17.68 2.62
CA GLN A 462 4.42 -16.62 3.51
C GLN A 462 3.42 -15.47 3.67
N ALA A 463 2.65 -15.14 2.62
CA ALA A 463 1.62 -14.10 2.65
C ALA A 463 0.40 -14.56 3.45
N GLU A 464 0.02 -15.83 3.34
CA GLU A 464 -1.04 -16.43 4.16
C GLU A 464 -0.70 -16.32 5.64
N LYS A 465 0.53 -16.68 6.01
CA LYS A 465 0.95 -16.63 7.40
C LYS A 465 1.01 -15.20 7.92
N ALA A 466 1.44 -14.24 7.11
CA ALA A 466 1.42 -12.83 7.47
C ALA A 466 -0.02 -12.33 7.71
N PHE A 467 -0.96 -12.69 6.84
CA PHE A 467 -2.38 -12.35 6.99
C PHE A 467 -2.97 -12.96 8.28
N GLU A 468 -2.65 -14.22 8.58
CA GLU A 468 -3.06 -14.88 9.81
C GLU A 468 -2.48 -14.18 11.05
N ILE A 469 -1.21 -13.76 11.02
CA ILE A 469 -0.58 -13.01 12.12
C ILE A 469 -1.32 -11.70 12.41
N TRP A 470 -1.75 -10.97 11.38
CA TRP A 470 -2.43 -9.68 11.55
C TRP A 470 -3.89 -9.80 11.96
N THR A 471 -4.60 -10.80 11.43
CA THR A 471 -6.06 -10.89 11.53
C THR A 471 -6.54 -11.99 12.48
N GLY A 472 -5.67 -12.95 12.81
CA GLY A 472 -6.03 -14.18 13.51
C GLY A 472 -6.81 -15.18 12.65
N VAL A 473 -6.97 -14.91 11.35
CA VAL A 473 -7.77 -15.73 10.42
C VAL A 473 -6.85 -16.34 9.36
N THR A 474 -6.88 -17.66 9.22
CA THR A 474 -6.19 -18.35 8.13
C THR A 474 -6.90 -18.06 6.80
N PRO A 475 -6.24 -17.46 5.81
CA PRO A 475 -6.88 -17.10 4.56
C PRO A 475 -7.04 -18.31 3.61
N PRO A 476 -8.01 -18.28 2.67
CA PRO A 476 -8.19 -19.38 1.71
C PRO A 476 -7.05 -19.40 0.67
N HIS A 477 -6.28 -20.50 0.66
CA HIS A 477 -5.12 -20.67 -0.22
C HIS A 477 -5.43 -20.43 -1.70
N GLU A 478 -6.53 -21.02 -2.19
CA GLU A 478 -6.94 -20.93 -3.60
C GLU A 478 -7.17 -19.49 -4.05
N ILE A 479 -7.69 -18.63 -3.17
CA ILE A 479 -7.97 -17.22 -3.49
C ILE A 479 -6.66 -16.45 -3.63
N MET A 480 -5.72 -16.65 -2.70
CA MET A 480 -4.44 -15.97 -2.73
C MET A 480 -3.56 -16.48 -3.88
N MET A 481 -3.59 -17.78 -4.17
CA MET A 481 -2.93 -18.39 -5.32
C MET A 481 -3.48 -17.86 -6.64
N ALA A 482 -4.81 -17.80 -6.80
CA ALA A 482 -5.43 -17.25 -8.02
C ALA A 482 -5.05 -15.78 -8.24
N ALA A 483 -5.11 -14.96 -7.18
CA ALA A 483 -4.69 -13.56 -7.24
C ALA A 483 -3.20 -13.41 -7.60
N ALA A 484 -2.34 -14.31 -7.11
CA ALA A 484 -0.92 -14.30 -7.45
C ALA A 484 -0.69 -14.68 -8.92
N GLN A 485 -1.42 -15.67 -9.44
CA GLN A 485 -1.32 -16.09 -10.84
C GLN A 485 -1.79 -14.98 -11.79
N GLU A 486 -2.94 -14.36 -11.52
CA GLU A 486 -3.48 -13.23 -12.30
C GLU A 486 -2.51 -12.04 -12.31
N ALA A 487 -1.84 -11.76 -11.19
CA ALA A 487 -0.85 -10.68 -11.10
C ALA A 487 0.43 -10.94 -11.92
N LEU A 488 0.70 -12.20 -12.29
CA LEU A 488 1.93 -12.62 -12.98
C LEU A 488 1.73 -12.90 -14.47
N THR A 489 0.48 -12.92 -14.95
CA THR A 489 0.14 -12.95 -16.37
C THR A 489 0.23 -11.57 -16.99
#